data_AF-A0A0G1NYI4-F1
#
_entry.id   AF-A0A0G1NYI4-F1
#
_cell.length_a   1.000
_cell.length_b   1.000
_cell.length_c   1.000
_cell.angle_alpha   90.00
_cell.angle_beta   90.00
_cell.angle_gamma   90.00
#
_symmetry.space_group_name_H-M   'P 1'
#
loop_
_entity.id
_entity.type
_entity.pdbx_description
1 polymer ?
#
loop_
_entity_poly.entity_id
_entity_poly.type
_entity_poly.pdbx_seq_one_letter_code
_entity_poly.pdbx_strand_id
1 'polypeptide(L)' 'MSGHSKWSTIRHQKAIDDAKKGASFTKIAKKIHVAVKKGGSGDPNANPYLRTALDEA' A
#
# COMPACT_ATOMS: atom_id res chain seq x y z
N MET A 1 -35.22 -4.57 21.02
CA MET A 1 -33.84 -4.05 21.19
C MET A 1 -32.90 -4.97 20.43
N SER A 2 -32.63 -4.61 19.19
CA SER A 2 -31.80 -5.39 18.26
C SER A 2 -30.35 -5.34 18.73
N GLY A 3 -29.85 -6.50 19.18
CA GLY A 3 -28.48 -6.71 19.67
C GLY A 3 -27.44 -6.60 18.56
N HIS A 4 -27.30 -5.42 17.97
CA HIS A 4 -26.21 -5.11 17.06
C HIS A 4 -24.95 -4.90 17.88
N SER A 5 -24.09 -5.92 17.91
CA SER A 5 -22.76 -5.73 18.49
C SER A 5 -22.00 -4.78 17.57
N LYS A 6 -21.89 -3.52 18.01
CA LYS A 6 -21.11 -2.46 17.37
C LYS A 6 -19.73 -2.99 16.92
N TRP A 7 -19.15 -3.87 17.74
CA TRP A 7 -17.91 -4.55 17.46
C TRP A 7 -17.93 -5.43 16.19
N SER A 8 -18.98 -6.22 15.96
CA SER A 8 -19.06 -7.07 14.77
C SER A 8 -19.06 -6.24 13.48
N THR A 9 -19.79 -5.12 13.47
CA THR A 9 -19.82 -4.21 12.32
C THR A 9 -18.46 -3.55 12.09
N ILE A 10 -17.80 -3.06 13.14
CA ILE A 10 -16.46 -2.47 13.05
C ILE A 10 -15.45 -3.50 12.53
N ARG A 11 -15.49 -4.72 13.05
CA ARG A 11 -14.59 -5.80 12.62
C ARG A 11 -14.75 -6.11 11.13
N HIS A 12 -15.99 -6.19 10.64
CA HIS A 12 -16.25 -6.49 9.23
C HIS A 12 -15.77 -5.35 8.33
N GLN A 13 -16.11 -4.10 8.68
CA GLN A 13 -15.67 -2.94 7.93
C GLN A 13 -14.15 -2.85 7.87
N LYS A 14 -13.49 -3.01 9.03
CA LYS A 14 -12.02 -3.02 9.11
C LYS A 14 -11.39 -4.11 8.26
N ALA A 15 -11.95 -5.33 8.24
CA ALA A 15 -11.40 -6.41 7.42
C ALA A 15 -11.44 -6.09 5.91
N ILE A 16 -12.51 -5.44 5.44
CA ILE A 16 -12.64 -5.01 4.04
C ILE A 16 -11.62 -3.92 3.72
N ASP A 17 -11.48 -2.94 4.61
CA ASP A 17 -10.56 -1.82 4.41
C ASP A 17 -9.09 -2.28 4.47
N ASP A 18 -8.75 -3.18 5.40
CA ASP A 18 -7.43 -3.80 5.51
C ASP A 18 -7.10 -4.63 4.27
N ALA A 19 -8.07 -5.37 3.70
CA ALA A 19 -7.87 -6.12 2.46
C ALA A 19 -7.57 -5.20 1.26
N LYS A 20 -8.30 -4.08 1.14
CA LYS A 20 -8.05 -3.06 0.10
C LYS A 20 -6.66 -2.43 0.27
N LYS A 21 -6.30 -2.10 1.51
CA LYS A 21 -5.01 -1.48 1.85
C LYS A 21 -3.82 -2.43 1.63
N GLY A 22 -3.98 -3.72 1.94
CA GLY A 22 -2.96 -4.74 1.66
C GLY A 22 -2.67 -4.86 0.16
N ALA A 23 -3.72 -4.78 -0.67
CA ALA A 23 -3.57 -4.81 -2.13
C ALA A 23 -2.84 -3.56 -2.66
N SER A 24 -3.14 -2.36 -2.14
CA SER A 24 -2.42 -1.14 -2.56
C SER A 24 -0.95 -1.16 -2.14
N PHE A 25 -0.65 -1.59 -0.91
CA PHE A 25 0.74 -1.72 -0.45
C PHE A 25 1.54 -2.69 -1.29
N THR A 26 0.97 -3.83 -1.67
CA THR A 26 1.63 -4.80 -2.54
C THR A 26 1.97 -4.20 -3.91
N LYS A 27 1.08 -3.38 -4.48
CA LYS A 27 1.32 -2.68 -5.75
C LYS A 27 2.45 -1.66 -5.63
N ILE A 28 2.44 -0.84 -4.58
CA ILE A 28 3.48 0.17 -4.32
C ILE A 28 4.84 -0.51 -4.11
N ALA A 29 4.91 -1.55 -3.27
CA ALA A 29 6.13 -2.31 -3.03
C ALA A 29 6.71 -2.90 -4.33
N LYS A 30 5.84 -3.44 -5.21
CA LYS A 30 6.27 -3.95 -6.52
C LYS A 30 6.80 -2.84 -7.43
N LYS A 31 6.17 -1.65 -7.43
CA LYS A 31 6.64 -0.48 -8.20
C LYS A 31 8.02 -0.04 -7.72
N ILE A 32 8.23 0.10 -6.41
CA ILE A 32 9.52 0.44 -5.81
C ILE A 32 10.58 -0.58 -6.20
N HIS A 33 10.29 -1.88 -6.06
CA HIS A 33 11.23 -2.93 -6.40
C HIS A 33 11.65 -2.92 -7.89
N VAL A 34 10.70 -2.68 -8.80
CA VAL A 34 11.00 -2.53 -10.23
C VAL A 34 11.79 -1.25 -10.51
N ALA A 35 11.46 -0.14 -9.85
CA ALA A 35 12.18 1.12 -10.00
C ALA A 35 13.65 1.00 -9.56
N VAL A 36 13.92 0.35 -8.42
CA VAL A 36 15.27 0.06 -7.94
C VAL A 36 16.02 -0.84 -8.93
N LYS A 37 15.38 -1.92 -9.41
CA LYS A 37 16.01 -2.82 -10.39
C LYS A 37 16.33 -2.13 -11.71
N LYS A 38 15.50 -1.18 -12.17
CA LYS A 38 15.71 -0.43 -13.41
C LYS A 38 16.78 0.66 -13.27
N GLY A 39 16.75 1.42 -12.18
CA GLY A 39 17.69 2.52 -11.97
C GLY A 39 19.01 2.12 -11.32
N GLY A 40 19.15 0.86 -10.89
CA GLY A 40 20.42 0.29 -10.39
C GLY A 40 20.87 0.81 -9.02
N SER A 41 20.27 1.88 -8.50
CA SER A 41 20.55 2.47 -7.20
C SER A 41 19.28 2.58 -6.34
N GLY A 42 19.46 2.37 -5.04
CA GLY A 42 18.44 2.57 -4.02
C GLY A 42 18.32 4.03 -3.56
N ASP A 43 19.09 4.96 -4.14
CA ASP A 43 19.01 6.38 -3.83
C ASP A 43 17.93 7.07 -4.71
N PRO A 44 16.86 7.63 -4.10
CA PRO A 44 15.80 8.35 -4.83
C PRO A 44 16.28 9.59 -5.60
N ASN A 45 17.43 10.18 -5.22
CA ASN A 45 17.97 11.35 -5.92
C ASN A 45 18.73 10.97 -7.20
N ALA A 46 19.31 9.76 -7.23
CA ALA A 46 20.01 9.22 -8.39
C ALA A 46 19.09 8.42 -9.32
N ASN A 47 17.87 8.10 -8.88
CA ASN A 47 16.92 7.27 -9.62
C ASN A 47 15.55 7.99 -9.79
N PRO A 48 15.30 8.64 -10.94
CA PRO A 48 14.06 9.36 -11.17
C PRO A 48 12.82 8.46 -11.16
N TYR A 49 12.96 7.16 -11.48
CA TYR A 49 11.86 6.19 -11.40
C TYR A 49 11.51 5.81 -9.95
N LEU A 50 12.50 5.84 -9.06
CA LEU A 50 12.27 5.60 -7.63
C LEU A 50 11.61 6.82 -6.98
N ARG A 51 12.01 8.03 -7.39
CA ARG A 51 11.38 9.27 -6.92
C ARG A 51 9.88 9.31 -7.25
N THR A 52 9.50 9.07 -8.50
CA THR A 52 8.09 9.05 -8.89
C THR A 52 7.31 7.93 -8.22
N ALA A 53 7.92 6.76 -8.02
CA ALA A 53 7.28 5.65 -7.30
C ALA A 53 7.07 5.94 -5.80
N LEU A 54 7.90 6.80 -5.20
CA LEU A 54 7.73 7.27 -3.82
C LEU A 54 6.70 8.39 -3.71
N ASP A 55 6.64 9.31 -4.67
CA ASP A 55 5.63 10.37 -4.69
C ASP A 55 4.20 9.83 -4.93
N GLU A 56 4.07 8.68 -5.62
CA GLU A 56 2.78 7.99 -5.84
C GLU A 56 2.32 7.13 -4.65
N ALA A 57 3.16 6.93 -3.63
CA ALA A 57 2.91 6.04 -2.49
C ALA A 57 2.13 6.74 -1.36
#